data_AF-A0A7C6I2K7-F1
#
_entry.id   AF-A0A7C6I2K7-F1
#
_cell.length_a   1.000
_cell.length_b   1.000
_cell.length_c   1.000
_cell.angle_alpha   90.00
_cell.angle_beta   90.00
_cell.angle_gamma   90.00
#
_symmetry.space_group_name_H-M   'P 1'
#
loop_
_entity.id
_entity.type
_entity.pdbx_description
1 polymer ?
#
loop_
_entity_poly.entity_id
_entity_poly.type
_entity_poly.pdbx_seq_one_letter_code
_entity_poly.pdbx_strand_id
1 'polypeptide(L)'
;MNKILSVEGVYDAFVGPNDLSDELNCLDDKDSKLIKDAIEKVVFVANKLSKEAGIIMTNRNYLNQASLVGMSYYSVGSELSIIINGFKAVVKTIDEL
;
A
#
# COMPACT_ATOMS: atom_id res chain seq x y z
N MET A 1 -4.86 -16.33 3.08
CA MET A 1 -4.14 -15.99 1.84
C MET A 1 -4.10 -17.14 0.82
N ASN A 2 -3.40 -18.26 1.07
CA ASN A 2 -3.31 -19.35 0.08
C ASN A 2 -4.70 -19.82 -0.41
N LYS A 3 -5.62 -20.08 0.54
CA LYS A 3 -7.02 -20.43 0.23
C LYS A 3 -7.76 -19.39 -0.63
N ILE A 4 -7.41 -18.12 -0.55
CA ILE A 4 -8.04 -17.02 -1.31
C ILE A 4 -7.43 -16.97 -2.71
N LEU A 5 -6.10 -16.92 -2.78
CA LEU A 5 -5.40 -16.84 -4.06
C LEU A 5 -5.49 -18.13 -4.88
N SER A 6 -5.83 -19.28 -4.31
CA SER A 6 -6.07 -20.50 -5.09
C SER A 6 -7.47 -20.56 -5.73
N VAL A 7 -8.36 -19.61 -5.44
CA VAL A 7 -9.71 -19.58 -6.02
C VAL A 7 -9.62 -19.24 -7.52
N GLU A 8 -10.37 -19.98 -8.34
CA GLU A 8 -10.52 -19.71 -9.77
C GLU A 8 -11.12 -18.31 -10.00
N GLY A 9 -10.54 -17.55 -10.91
CA GLY A 9 -10.95 -16.17 -11.19
C GLY A 9 -10.30 -15.10 -10.30
N VAL A 10 -9.55 -15.49 -9.25
CA VAL A 10 -8.69 -14.54 -8.53
C VAL A 10 -7.35 -14.48 -9.24
N TYR A 11 -6.97 -13.33 -9.79
CA TYR A 11 -5.71 -13.20 -10.55
C TYR A 11 -4.54 -12.82 -9.66
N ASP A 12 -4.68 -11.77 -8.86
CA ASP A 12 -3.58 -11.20 -8.06
C ASP A 12 -4.07 -10.74 -6.67
N ALA A 13 -3.14 -10.38 -5.80
CA ALA A 13 -3.43 -9.84 -4.47
C ALA A 13 -3.21 -8.32 -4.39
N PHE A 14 -4.13 -7.58 -3.79
CA PHE A 14 -3.93 -6.15 -3.52
C PHE A 14 -4.01 -5.85 -2.03
N VAL A 15 -3.02 -5.13 -1.50
CA VAL A 15 -2.92 -4.80 -0.08
C VAL A 15 -3.34 -3.34 0.14
N GLY A 16 -4.32 -3.14 1.02
CA GLY A 16 -4.68 -1.85 1.59
C GLY A 16 -4.12 -1.72 3.01
N PRO A 17 -2.97 -1.05 3.23
CA PRO A 17 -2.36 -1.04 4.55
C PRO A 17 -3.11 -0.19 5.58
N ASN A 18 -3.95 0.77 5.18
CA ASN A 18 -4.76 1.54 6.13
C ASN A 18 -5.77 0.64 6.84
N ASP A 19 -6.59 -0.10 6.08
CA ASP A 19 -7.57 -1.04 6.65
C ASP A 19 -6.87 -2.14 7.45
N LEU A 20 -5.73 -2.64 6.96
CA LEU A 20 -4.94 -3.62 7.69
C LEU A 20 -4.35 -3.07 9.00
N SER A 21 -3.97 -1.79 9.03
CA SER A 21 -3.45 -1.15 10.24
C SER A 21 -4.56 -0.92 11.27
N ASP A 22 -5.79 -0.64 10.83
CA ASP A 22 -6.95 -0.57 11.71
C ASP A 22 -7.25 -1.93 12.35
N GLU A 23 -7.35 -2.97 11.53
CA GLU A 23 -7.59 -4.35 11.99
C GLU A 23 -6.51 -4.83 12.97
N LEU A 24 -5.24 -4.47 12.73
CA LEU A 24 -4.11 -4.84 13.58
C LEU A 24 -3.83 -3.87 14.74
N ASN A 25 -4.70 -2.87 14.94
CA ASN A 25 -4.58 -1.84 15.98
C ASN A 25 -3.22 -1.10 15.97
N CYS A 26 -2.73 -0.75 14.77
CA CYS A 26 -1.46 -0.04 14.56
C CYS A 26 -1.56 1.16 13.61
N LEU A 27 -2.73 1.80 13.48
CA LEU A 27 -2.97 2.96 12.62
C LEU A 27 -1.96 4.11 12.78
N ASP A 28 -1.56 4.40 14.02
CA ASP A 28 -0.64 5.50 14.32
C ASP A 28 0.83 5.16 14.00
N ASP A 29 1.15 3.87 13.83
CA ASP A 29 2.49 3.40 13.54
C ASP A 29 2.73 3.36 12.02
N LYS A 30 3.45 4.37 11.53
CA LYS A 30 3.84 4.49 10.12
C LYS A 30 5.04 3.63 9.73
N ASP A 31 5.57 2.82 10.63
CA ASP A 31 6.67 1.90 10.32
C ASP A 31 6.45 0.49 10.91
N SER A 32 5.17 0.12 11.09
CA SER A 32 4.79 -1.09 11.81
C SER A 32 5.38 -2.34 11.18
N LYS A 33 6.11 -3.11 12.00
CA LYS A 33 6.63 -4.42 11.62
C LYS A 33 5.50 -5.37 11.22
N LEU A 34 4.34 -5.28 11.86
CA LEU A 34 3.17 -6.12 11.54
C LEU A 34 2.72 -5.93 10.09
N ILE A 35 2.69 -4.68 9.63
CA ILE A 35 2.31 -4.34 8.26
C ILE A 35 3.39 -4.80 7.27
N LYS A 36 4.67 -4.61 7.59
CA LYS A 36 5.78 -5.08 6.74
C LYS A 36 5.79 -6.60 6.59
N ASP A 37 5.58 -7.33 7.68
CA ASP A 37 5.49 -8.80 7.69
C ASP A 37 4.27 -9.28 6.88
N ALA A 38 3.16 -8.54 6.91
CA ALA A 38 1.98 -8.85 6.11
C ALA A 38 2.23 -8.64 4.61
N ILE A 39 2.91 -7.56 4.23
CA ILE A 39 3.35 -7.28 2.85
C ILE A 39 4.23 -8.44 2.33
N GLU A 40 5.24 -8.85 3.10
CA GLU A 40 6.10 -10.00 2.79
C GLU A 40 5.30 -11.28 2.58
N LYS A 41 4.38 -11.58 3.51
CA LYS A 41 3.57 -12.79 3.48
C LYS A 41 2.66 -12.85 2.25
N VAL A 42 2.07 -11.73 1.86
CA VAL A 42 1.21 -11.66 0.67
C VAL A 42 2.01 -11.98 -0.59
N VAL A 43 3.18 -11.34 -0.75
CA VAL A 43 4.05 -11.55 -1.92
C VAL A 43 4.58 -12.99 -1.97
N PHE A 44 4.99 -13.54 -0.83
CA PHE A 44 5.42 -14.93 -0.74
C PHE A 44 4.36 -15.92 -1.22
N VAL A 45 3.09 -15.72 -0.82
CA VAL A 45 1.99 -16.60 -1.22
C VAL A 45 1.61 -16.39 -2.69
N ALA A 46 1.59 -15.14 -3.16
CA ALA A 46 1.33 -14.82 -4.56
C ALA A 46 2.36 -15.51 -5.48
N ASN A 47 3.66 -15.34 -5.19
CA ASN A 47 4.74 -15.96 -5.96
C ASN A 47 4.65 -17.49 -5.98
N LYS A 48 4.29 -18.12 -4.85
CA LYS A 48 4.08 -19.58 -4.77
C LYS A 48 2.99 -20.10 -5.68
N LEU A 49 2.01 -19.26 -6.01
CA LEU A 49 0.89 -19.60 -6.89
C LEU A 49 1.08 -19.03 -8.30
N SER A 50 2.27 -18.52 -8.63
CA SER A 50 2.57 -17.83 -9.89
C SER A 50 1.62 -16.66 -10.16
N LYS A 51 1.30 -15.90 -9.10
CA LYS A 51 0.45 -14.70 -9.09
C LYS A 51 1.25 -13.51 -8.59
N GLU A 52 0.76 -12.32 -8.87
CA GLU A 52 1.38 -11.08 -8.48
C GLU A 52 0.70 -10.42 -7.27
N ALA A 53 1.33 -9.38 -6.74
CA ALA A 53 0.79 -8.58 -5.65
C ALA A 53 1.11 -7.10 -5.82
N GLY A 54 0.18 -6.26 -5.34
CA GLY A 54 0.34 -4.81 -5.30
C GLY A 54 -0.17 -4.16 -4.02
N ILE A 55 -0.01 -2.84 -3.94
CA ILE A 55 -0.28 -2.05 -2.74
C ILE A 55 -0.86 -0.67 -3.07
N ILE A 56 -1.76 -0.16 -2.22
CA ILE A 56 -2.23 1.24 -2.24
C ILE A 56 -1.77 2.00 -0.99
N MET A 57 -0.82 2.93 -1.15
CA MET A 57 -0.26 3.66 -0.01
C MET A 57 0.56 4.89 -0.43
N THR A 58 0.62 5.91 0.42
CA THR A 58 1.55 7.06 0.28
C THR A 58 2.72 7.00 1.26
N ASN A 59 2.61 6.16 2.29
CA ASN A 59 3.68 5.92 3.25
C ASN A 59 4.89 5.25 2.59
N ARG A 60 6.01 5.98 2.53
CA ARG A 60 7.27 5.53 1.92
C ARG A 60 7.85 4.28 2.57
N ASN A 61 7.68 4.09 3.88
CA ASN A 61 8.23 2.91 4.56
C ASN A 61 7.60 1.62 4.01
N TYR A 62 6.29 1.62 3.83
CA TYR A 62 5.55 0.48 3.27
C TYR A 62 5.79 0.32 1.77
N LEU A 63 5.92 1.42 1.02
CA LEU A 63 6.28 1.36 -0.40
C LEU A 63 7.69 0.79 -0.62
N ASN A 64 8.66 1.20 0.20
CA ASN A 64 10.02 0.68 0.16
C ASN A 64 10.04 -0.82 0.47
N GLN A 65 9.32 -1.24 1.52
CA GLN A 65 9.18 -2.65 1.86
C GLN A 65 8.56 -3.44 0.70
N ALA A 66 7.44 -2.98 0.16
CA ALA A 66 6.74 -3.59 -0.97
C ALA A 66 7.65 -3.77 -2.19
N SER A 67 8.43 -2.74 -2.53
CA SER A 67 9.43 -2.80 -3.60
C SER A 67 10.54 -3.79 -3.31
N LEU A 68 11.02 -3.84 -2.07
CA LEU A 68 12.12 -4.72 -1.68
C LEU A 68 11.74 -6.20 -1.75
N VAL A 69 10.47 -6.52 -1.49
CA VAL A 69 9.98 -7.91 -1.46
C VAL A 69 9.41 -8.41 -2.78
N GLY A 70 9.22 -7.52 -3.76
CA GLY A 70 8.82 -7.88 -5.12
C GLY A 70 7.34 -7.67 -5.47
N MET A 71 6.65 -6.69 -4.87
CA MET A 71 5.36 -6.25 -5.43
C MET A 71 5.55 -5.62 -6.82
N SER A 72 4.63 -5.88 -7.75
CA SER A 72 4.75 -5.49 -9.16
C SER A 72 3.91 -4.28 -9.55
N TYR A 73 2.88 -3.92 -8.79
CA TYR A 73 2.02 -2.77 -9.07
C TYR A 73 1.67 -1.93 -7.84
N TYR A 74 1.62 -0.62 -8.04
CA TYR A 74 1.56 0.37 -6.96
C TYR A 74 0.52 1.44 -7.27
N SER A 75 -0.37 1.69 -6.31
CA SER A 75 -1.24 2.86 -6.29
C SER A 75 -0.70 3.84 -5.25
N VAL A 76 -0.09 4.93 -5.71
CA VAL A 76 0.57 5.91 -4.84
C VAL A 76 -0.22 7.21 -4.83
N GLY A 77 -0.99 7.40 -3.75
CA GLY A 77 -1.87 8.55 -3.61
C GLY A 77 -3.16 8.45 -4.42
N SER A 78 -3.90 9.55 -4.47
CA SER A 78 -5.13 9.69 -5.24
C SER A 78 -5.18 11.03 -5.96
N GLU A 79 -5.99 11.13 -7.00
CA GLU A 79 -6.31 12.38 -7.69
C GLU A 79 -6.82 13.44 -6.71
N LEU A 80 -7.67 13.06 -5.77
CA LEU A 80 -8.14 13.96 -4.71
C LEU A 80 -6.98 14.52 -3.87
N SER A 81 -6.03 13.67 -3.48
CA SER A 81 -4.87 14.11 -2.69
C SER A 81 -3.99 15.08 -3.49
N ILE A 82 -3.83 14.85 -4.79
CA ILE A 82 -3.07 15.73 -5.68
C ILE A 82 -3.75 17.10 -5.79
N ILE A 83 -5.07 17.12 -6.00
CA ILE A 83 -5.85 18.36 -6.11
C ILE A 83 -5.76 19.18 -4.81
N ILE A 84 -6.00 18.55 -3.66
CA ILE A 84 -5.92 19.22 -2.35
C ILE A 84 -4.53 19.79 -2.12
N ASN A 85 -3.48 19.01 -2.38
CA ASN A 85 -2.10 19.46 -2.17
C ASN A 85 -1.72 20.58 -3.14
N GLY A 86 -2.20 20.55 -4.38
CA GLY A 86 -2.03 21.62 -5.36
C GLY A 86 -2.64 22.94 -4.89
N PHE A 87 -3.89 22.92 -4.43
CA PHE A 87 -4.54 24.13 -3.90
C PHE A 87 -3.85 24.67 -2.65
N LYS A 88 -3.45 23.79 -1.72
CA LYS A 88 -2.68 24.20 -0.54
C LYS A 88 -1.36 24.89 -0.91
N ALA A 89 -0.67 24.42 -1.94
CA ALA A 89 0.55 25.05 -2.43
C ALA A 89 0.29 26.45 -2.98
N VAL A 90 -0.78 26.65 -3.77
CA VAL A 90 -1.15 27.96 -4.30
C VAL A 90 -1.49 28.95 -3.19
N VAL A 91 -2.30 28.55 -2.21
CA VAL A 91 -2.66 29.41 -1.06
C VAL A 91 -1.40 29.84 -0.31
N LYS A 92 -0.50 28.89 -0.03
CA LYS A 92 0.77 29.18 0.63
C LYS A 92 1.60 30.21 -0.14
N THR A 93 1.70 30.07 -1.46
CA THR A 93 2.41 31.05 -2.30
C THR A 93 1.78 32.44 -2.23
N ILE A 94 0.45 32.54 -2.15
CA ILE A 94 -0.25 33.82 -2.02
C ILE A 94 0.00 34.46 -0.65
N ASP A 95 -0.02 33.67 0.44
CA ASP A 95 0.21 34.17 1.81
C ASP A 95 1.64 34.69 2.05
N GLU A 96 2.60 34.26 1.21
CA GLU A 96 4.02 34.65 1.30
C GLU A 96 4.37 35.90 0.44
N LEU A 97 3.41 36.47 -0.30
CA LEU A 97 3.57 37.74 -1.05
C LEU A 97 3.49 38.96 -0.12
#